data_AF-A0A1Y2GC14-F1
#
_entry.id   AF-A0A1Y2GC14-F1
#
_cell.length_a   1.000
_cell.length_b   1.000
_cell.length_c   1.000
_cell.angle_alpha   90.00
_cell.angle_beta   90.00
_cell.angle_gamma   90.00
#
_symmetry.space_group_name_H-M   'P 1'
#
loop_
_entity.id
_entity.type
_entity.pdbx_description
1 polymer ?
#
loop_
_entity_poly.entity_id
_entity_poly.type
_entity_poly.pdbx_seq_one_letter_code
_entity_poly.pdbx_strand_id
1 'polypeptide(L)'
;FKCDFNSCDKTATTPSNLKAHKRTHLPLSKRPHSCNWDGCYRRFWTITDLNRHSKIHQPGTDMFECGCGKEYTRKDSLLRH
;
A
#
# COMPACT_ATOMS: atom_id res chain seq x y z
N PHE A 1 -19.95 -8.31 2.57
CA PHE A 1 -19.11 -9.20 3.40
C PHE A 1 -18.59 -8.43 4.62
N LYS A 2 -18.98 -8.81 5.85
CA LYS A 2 -18.61 -8.09 7.10
C LYS A 2 -17.32 -8.68 7.70
N CYS A 3 -16.49 -7.83 8.32
CA CYS A 3 -15.36 -8.27 9.11
C CYS A 3 -15.82 -8.90 10.44
N ASP A 4 -15.17 -9.99 10.81
CA ASP A 4 -15.37 -10.80 12.02
C ASP A 4 -14.40 -10.43 13.16
N PHE A 5 -13.52 -9.44 12.96
CA PHE A 5 -12.57 -9.02 13.97
C PHE A 5 -13.24 -8.17 15.05
N ASN A 6 -12.88 -8.40 16.32
CA ASN A 6 -13.44 -7.68 17.45
C ASN A 6 -13.23 -6.15 17.29
N SER A 7 -14.29 -5.37 17.51
CA SER A 7 -14.28 -3.92 17.33
C SER A 7 -13.98 -3.44 15.90
N CYS A 8 -14.30 -4.23 14.87
CA CYS A 8 -14.21 -3.82 13.46
C CYS A 8 -15.55 -3.90 12.73
N ASP A 9 -16.08 -2.73 12.34
CA ASP A 9 -17.36 -2.63 11.60
C ASP A 9 -17.21 -2.56 10.07
N LYS A 10 -16.01 -2.88 9.56
CA LYS A 10 -15.73 -2.74 8.14
C LYS A 10 -16.48 -3.78 7.32
N THR A 11 -17.15 -3.31 6.29
CA THR A 11 -17.82 -4.14 5.28
C THR A 11 -17.14 -3.97 3.93
N ALA A 12 -17.01 -5.08 3.21
CA ALA A 12 -16.47 -5.10 1.85
C ALA A 12 -17.55 -5.60 0.88
N THR A 13 -17.52 -5.05 -0.34
CA THR A 13 -18.43 -5.41 -1.44
C THR A 13 -18.08 -6.77 -2.07
N THR A 14 -16.82 -7.21 -1.95
CA THR A 14 -16.35 -8.49 -2.51
C THR A 14 -15.62 -9.33 -1.46
N PRO A 15 -15.59 -10.67 -1.60
CA PRO A 15 -14.90 -11.54 -0.65
C PRO A 15 -13.38 -11.35 -0.71
N SER A 16 -12.83 -11.08 -1.90
CA SER A 16 -11.41 -10.77 -2.09
C SER A 16 -10.99 -9.51 -1.32
N ASN A 17 -11.83 -8.47 -1.34
CA ASN A 17 -11.58 -7.25 -0.58
C ASN A 17 -11.67 -7.49 0.93
N LEU A 18 -12.62 -8.33 1.40
CA LEU A 18 -12.68 -8.71 2.81
C LEU A 18 -11.41 -9.48 3.23
N LYS A 19 -10.96 -10.44 2.42
CA LYS A 19 -9.74 -11.22 2.69
C LYS A 19 -8.51 -10.31 2.76
N ALA A 20 -8.39 -9.35 1.85
CA ALA A 20 -7.31 -8.35 1.89
C ALA A 20 -7.41 -7.47 3.14
N HIS A 21 -8.61 -7.02 3.51
CA HIS A 21 -8.85 -6.24 4.71
C HIS A 21 -8.45 -6.99 5.98
N LYS A 22 -8.78 -8.27 6.14
CA LYS A 22 -8.40 -9.03 7.35
C LYS A 22 -6.89 -8.99 7.64
N ARG A 23 -6.05 -8.78 6.63
CA ARG A 23 -4.59 -8.62 6.77
C ARG A 23 -4.21 -7.33 7.52
N THR A 24 -5.10 -6.35 7.66
CA THR A 24 -4.86 -5.12 8.45
C THR A 24 -4.90 -5.38 9.95
N HIS A 25 -5.57 -6.44 10.39
CA HIS A 25 -5.65 -6.82 11.80
C HIS A 25 -4.45 -7.65 12.27
N LEU A 26 -3.66 -8.16 11.32
CA LEU A 26 -2.46 -8.91 11.63
C LEU A 26 -1.29 -7.96 11.91
N PRO A 27 -0.39 -8.32 12.85
CA PRO A 27 0.76 -7.49 13.16
C PRO A 27 1.71 -7.37 11.97
N LEU A 28 2.46 -6.27 11.91
CA LEU A 28 3.42 -5.96 10.84
C LEU A 28 4.47 -7.06 10.63
N SER A 29 4.84 -7.79 11.70
CA SER A 29 5.79 -8.91 11.65
C SER A 29 5.31 -10.08 10.79
N LYS A 30 3.99 -10.22 10.58
CA LYS A 30 3.40 -11.25 9.72
C LYS A 30 3.49 -10.89 8.23
N ARG A 31 3.90 -9.66 7.89
CA ARG A 31 4.09 -9.25 6.49
C ARG A 31 5.36 -9.93 5.92
N PRO A 32 5.22 -10.73 4.85
CA PRO A 32 6.32 -11.54 4.34
C PRO A 32 7.39 -10.74 3.60
N HIS A 33 7.06 -9.56 3.05
CA HIS A 33 7.99 -8.81 2.20
C HIS A 33 8.53 -7.60 2.95
N SER A 34 9.82 -7.59 3.30
CA SER A 34 10.50 -6.44 3.92
C SER A 34 11.19 -5.56 2.88
N CYS A 35 11.25 -4.26 3.14
CA CYS A 35 12.15 -3.38 2.41
C CYS A 35 13.60 -3.69 2.81
N ASN A 36 14.49 -3.74 1.82
CA ASN A 36 15.91 -4.00 2.03
C ASN A 36 16.77 -2.73 2.02
N TRP A 37 16.13 -1.56 2.00
CA TRP A 37 16.82 -0.28 2.02
C TRP A 37 17.30 0.04 3.43
N ASP A 38 18.54 0.53 3.54
CA ASP A 38 19.16 0.86 4.82
C ASP A 38 18.36 1.96 5.55
N GLY A 39 18.05 1.74 6.83
CA GLY A 39 17.17 2.62 7.61
C GLY A 39 15.67 2.52 7.30
N CYS A 40 15.23 1.62 6.39
CA CYS A 40 13.82 1.39 6.10
C CYS A 40 13.29 0.09 6.73
N TYR A 41 12.40 0.21 7.71
CA TYR A 41 11.79 -0.95 8.40
C TYR A 41 10.39 -1.33 7.88
N ARG A 42 10.01 -0.84 6.70
CA ARG A 42 8.67 -1.08 6.13
C ARG A 42 8.52 -2.54 5.68
N ARG A 43 7.36 -3.13 5.95
CA ARG A 43 6.98 -4.48 5.51
C ARG A 43 5.64 -4.46 4.76
N PHE A 44 5.45 -5.37 3.82
CA PHE A 44 4.33 -5.41 2.88
C PHE A 44 3.73 -6.81 2.74
N TRP A 45 2.43 -6.86 2.44
CA TRP A 45 1.66 -8.09 2.26
C TRP A 45 1.80 -8.70 0.87
N THR A 46 2.23 -7.91 -0.10
CA THR A 46 2.42 -8.32 -1.49
C THR A 46 3.75 -7.79 -2.01
N ILE A 47 4.34 -8.51 -2.96
CA ILE A 47 5.56 -8.08 -3.65
C ILE A 47 5.32 -6.83 -4.48
N THR A 48 4.12 -6.67 -5.06
CA THR A 48 3.73 -5.48 -5.82
C THR A 48 3.74 -4.22 -4.95
N ASP A 49 3.24 -4.31 -3.72
CA ASP A 49 3.28 -3.18 -2.77
C ASP A 49 4.71 -2.84 -2.35
N LEU A 50 5.56 -3.86 -2.14
CA LEU A 50 6.98 -3.66 -1.86
C LEU A 50 7.68 -2.98 -3.04
N ASN A 51 7.54 -3.49 -4.26
CA ASN A 51 8.17 -2.93 -5.45
C ASN A 51 7.74 -1.47 -5.68
N ARG A 52 6.45 -1.17 -5.48
CA ARG A 52 5.96 0.21 -5.56
C ARG A 52 6.59 1.09 -4.47
N HIS A 53 6.71 0.58 -3.26
CA HIS A 53 7.37 1.31 -2.18
C HIS A 53 8.85 1.56 -2.48
N SER A 54 9.59 0.57 -2.98
CA SER A 54 11.03 0.69 -3.24
C SER A 54 11.39 1.82 -4.19
N LYS A 55 10.46 2.24 -5.05
CA LYS A 55 10.62 3.41 -5.92
C LYS A 55 10.92 4.69 -5.14
N ILE A 56 10.39 4.88 -3.93
CA ILE A 56 10.63 6.11 -3.17
C ILE A 56 12.09 6.27 -2.72
N HIS A 57 12.85 5.18 -2.71
CA HIS A 57 14.27 5.19 -2.33
C HIS A 57 15.19 5.43 -3.52
N GLN A 58 14.66 5.31 -4.75
CA GLN A 58 15.44 5.56 -5.95
C GLN A 58 15.38 7.06 -6.27
N PRO A 59 16.51 7.75 -6.41
CA PRO A 59 16.54 9.11 -6.92
C PRO A 59 16.02 9.16 -8.37
N GLY A 60 15.22 10.17 -8.71
CA GLY A 60 14.77 10.39 -10.09
C GLY A 60 13.71 9.42 -10.62
N THR A 61 12.86 8.85 -9.75
CA THR A 61 11.74 8.04 -10.23
C THR A 61 10.75 8.86 -11.03
N ASP A 62 10.28 8.30 -12.16
CA ASP A 62 9.19 8.86 -12.97
C ASP A 62 7.99 9.22 -12.11
N MET A 63 7.84 10.52 -11.87
CA MET A 63 6.67 11.09 -11.23
C MET A 63 5.63 11.43 -12.30
N PHE A 64 4.36 11.30 -11.93
CA PHE A 64 3.26 11.73 -12.75
C PHE A 64 3.00 13.20 -12.47
N GLU A 65 3.26 14.07 -13.43
CA GLU A 65 2.99 15.50 -13.33
C GLU A 65 1.52 15.80 -13.68
N CYS A 66 0.87 16.62 -12.85
CA CYS A 66 -0.37 17.29 -13.18
C CYS A 66 -0.04 18.61 -13.89
N GLY A 67 -0.83 19.04 -14.88
CA GLY A 67 -0.64 20.32 -15.57
C GLY A 67 -0.67 21.58 -14.69
N CYS A 68 -0.89 21.44 -13.39
CA CYS A 68 -0.70 22.50 -12.38
C CYS A 68 0.72 22.54 -11.77
N GLY A 69 1.64 21.68 -12.21
CA GLY A 69 3.02 21.58 -11.72
C GLY A 69 3.22 20.69 -10.49
N LYS A 70 2.19 19.94 -10.04
CA LYS A 70 2.32 18.98 -8.93
C LYS A 70 2.70 17.59 -9.43
N GLU A 71 3.65 16.97 -8.76
CA GLU A 71 4.16 15.66 -9.10
C GLU A 71 3.71 14.57 -8.12
N TYR A 72 3.39 13.40 -8.65
CA TYR A 72 2.87 12.27 -7.88
C TYR A 72 3.67 11.00 -8.19
N THR A 73 4.02 10.23 -7.16
CA THR A 73 4.69 8.92 -7.38
C THR A 73 3.75 7.83 -7.92
N ARG A 74 2.45 8.13 -8.08
CA ARG A 74 1.41 7.19 -8.50
C ARG A 74 0.35 7.84 -9.38
N LYS A 75 -0.07 7.12 -10.42
CA LYS A 75 -1.13 7.56 -11.33
C LYS A 75 -2.49 7.71 -10.64
N ASP A 76 -2.85 6.81 -9.73
CA ASP A 76 -4.13 6.91 -9.02
C ASP A 76 -4.15 8.07 -8.02
N SER A 77 -2.98 8.44 -7.48
CA SER A 77 -2.84 9.67 -6.70
C SER A 77 -3.05 10.91 -7.56
N LEU A 78 -2.51 10.92 -8.78
CA LEU A 78 -2.74 12.00 -9.76
C LEU A 78 -4.22 12.06 -10.19
N LEU A 79 -4.87 10.92 -10.46
CA LEU A 79 -6.28 10.91 -10.90
C LEU A 79 -7.26 11.40 -9.81
N ARG A 80 -6.86 11.33 -8.54
CA ARG A 80 -7.64 11.83 -7.41
C ARG A 80 -7.32 13.29 -7.07
N HIS A 81 -6.19 13.82 -7.56
CA HIS A 81 -5.81 15.20 -7.37
C HIS A 81 -6.78 16.13 -8.11
#